data_AF-A0A1H1AF04-F1
#
_entry.id   AF-A0A1H1AF04-F1
#
_cell.length_a   1.000
_cell.length_b   1.000
_cell.length_c   1.000
_cell.angle_alpha   90.00
_cell.angle_beta   90.00
_cell.angle_gamma   90.00
#
_symmetry.space_group_name_H-M   'P 1'
#
loop_
_entity.id
_entity.type
_entity.pdbx_description
1 polymer ?
#
loop_
_entity_poly.entity_id
_entity_poly.type
_entity_poly.pdbx_seq_one_letter_code
_entity_poly.pdbx_strand_id
1 'polypeptide(L)'
;MDRYARQRLFGWLARGAAALVVAVMVMVVAVTLYRGGRVFLTDPAIAITPPGSRYMLEAEGGFLHAVVGSVFIVGPATVVSAILAMSTAIYLQSDYSSERFADAVNMFLNVLWGTPPIVYGVFVLTIIIAIGARTSLFFGIVAIAIFQYPIMTRYIDEALRSAPDTVKEATYGLGGTRLEAALMTARAALPGIVAGIIMGFARGIGDAATVLFTAGRSTNMPSGPFDGATTLPVMIFDQAMSFNAEVRSHAYAAAFILIVVVLGLILVSKLLAGRYARFAPGGSHS
;
A
#
# COMPACT_ATOMS: atom_id res chain seq x y z
N MET A 1 24.23 -30.18 -29.89
CA MET A 1 22.85 -29.82 -29.51
C MET A 1 22.39 -28.67 -30.39
N ASP A 2 21.31 -28.89 -31.12
CA ASP A 2 20.79 -27.95 -32.11
C ASP A 2 20.29 -26.65 -31.44
N ARG A 3 20.55 -25.48 -32.04
CA ARG A 3 20.18 -24.16 -31.45
C ARG A 3 18.67 -24.09 -31.17
N TYR A 4 17.88 -24.72 -32.05
CA TYR A 4 16.42 -24.84 -31.92
C TYR A 4 15.98 -25.71 -30.73
N ALA A 5 16.74 -26.76 -30.40
CA ALA A 5 16.45 -27.61 -29.25
C ALA A 5 16.71 -26.87 -27.92
N ARG A 6 17.79 -26.08 -27.84
CA ARG A 6 18.07 -25.22 -26.68
C ARG A 6 17.02 -24.13 -26.49
N GLN A 7 16.57 -23.49 -27.58
CA GLN A 7 15.53 -22.47 -27.53
C GLN A 7 14.18 -23.04 -27.09
N ARG A 8 13.79 -24.22 -27.59
CA ARG A 8 12.56 -24.91 -27.15
C ARG A 8 12.64 -25.32 -25.67
N LEU A 9 13.76 -25.91 -25.25
CA LEU A 9 13.98 -26.28 -23.85
C LEU A 9 13.89 -25.07 -22.91
N PHE A 10 14.57 -23.97 -23.26
CA PHE A 10 14.49 -22.73 -22.49
C PHE A 10 13.06 -22.20 -22.42
N GLY A 11 12.32 -22.21 -23.53
CA GLY A 11 10.91 -21.79 -23.56
C GLY A 11 10.00 -22.66 -22.67
N TRP A 12 10.22 -23.98 -22.63
CA TRP A 12 9.48 -24.87 -21.73
C TRP A 12 9.84 -24.64 -20.26
N LEU A 13 11.13 -24.46 -19.94
CA LEU A 13 11.59 -24.17 -18.58
C LEU A 13 11.03 -22.83 -18.09
N ALA A 14 11.07 -21.78 -18.92
CA ALA A 14 10.53 -20.46 -18.57
C ALA A 14 9.01 -20.51 -18.30
N ARG A 15 8.24 -21.22 -19.15
CA ARG A 15 6.79 -21.41 -18.94
C ARG A 15 6.51 -22.26 -17.71
N GLY A 16 7.31 -23.30 -17.46
CA GLY A 16 7.20 -24.14 -16.27
C GLY A 16 7.44 -23.35 -14.99
N ALA A 17 8.49 -22.52 -14.95
CA ALA A 17 8.79 -21.64 -13.83
C ALA A 17 7.68 -20.60 -13.60
N ALA A 18 7.18 -19.94 -14.66
CA ALA A 18 6.08 -19.00 -14.55
C ALA A 18 4.79 -19.68 -14.05
N ALA A 19 4.45 -20.85 -14.59
CA ALA A 19 3.30 -21.63 -14.15
C ALA A 19 3.40 -22.05 -12.68
N LEU A 20 4.60 -22.45 -12.23
CA LEU A 20 4.83 -22.80 -10.83
C LEU A 20 4.60 -21.60 -9.90
N VAL A 21 5.14 -20.42 -10.23
CA VAL A 21 4.96 -19.20 -9.43
C VAL A 21 3.48 -18.82 -9.36
N VAL A 22 2.78 -18.83 -10.49
CA VAL A 22 1.34 -18.54 -10.54
C VAL A 22 0.54 -19.58 -9.76
N ALA A 23 0.86 -20.87 -9.90
CA ALA A 23 0.19 -21.94 -9.17
C ALA A 23 0.36 -21.79 -7.65
N VAL A 24 1.56 -21.48 -7.16
CA VAL A 24 1.81 -21.24 -5.74
C VAL A 24 1.04 -20.02 -5.25
N MET A 25 1.02 -18.92 -6.02
CA MET A 25 0.26 -17.71 -5.67
C MET A 25 -1.24 -17.99 -5.59
N VAL A 26 -1.80 -18.66 -6.60
CA VAL A 26 -3.21 -19.06 -6.63
C VAL A 26 -3.54 -19.99 -5.47
N MET A 27 -2.66 -20.94 -5.15
CA MET A 27 -2.83 -21.85 -4.01
C MET A 27 -2.90 -21.09 -2.68
N VAL A 28 -1.97 -20.17 -2.43
CA VAL A 28 -1.94 -19.38 -1.18
C VAL A 28 -3.22 -18.55 -1.04
N VAL A 29 -3.63 -17.87 -2.11
CA VAL A 29 -4.87 -17.08 -2.12
C VAL A 29 -6.09 -17.99 -1.92
N ALA A 30 -6.19 -19.10 -2.65
CA ALA A 30 -7.31 -20.02 -2.56
C ALA A 30 -7.45 -20.66 -1.16
N VAL A 31 -6.35 -21.07 -0.54
CA VAL A 31 -6.36 -21.63 0.83
C VAL A 31 -6.82 -20.58 1.83
N THR A 32 -6.34 -19.34 1.69
CA THR A 32 -6.73 -18.25 2.59
C THR A 32 -8.20 -17.89 2.41
N LEU A 33 -8.68 -17.82 1.17
CA LEU A 33 -10.09 -17.54 0.87
C LEU A 33 -11.00 -18.66 1.36
N TYR A 34 -10.61 -19.92 1.19
CA TYR A 34 -11.40 -21.07 1.63
C TYR A 34 -11.45 -21.19 3.15
N ARG A 35 -10.30 -21.20 3.83
CA ARG A 35 -10.23 -21.36 5.29
C ARG A 35 -10.77 -20.13 6.01
N GLY A 36 -10.33 -18.94 5.60
CA GLY A 36 -10.75 -17.68 6.21
C GLY A 36 -12.20 -17.34 5.92
N GLY A 37 -12.66 -17.55 4.69
CA GLY A 37 -14.06 -17.35 4.30
C GLY A 37 -15.00 -18.26 5.09
N ARG A 38 -14.64 -19.52 5.34
CA ARG A 38 -15.44 -20.43 6.20
C ARG A 38 -15.60 -19.90 7.62
N VAL A 39 -14.52 -19.44 8.25
CA VAL A 39 -14.56 -18.91 9.61
C VAL A 39 -15.40 -17.64 9.65
N PHE A 40 -15.13 -16.70 8.73
CA PHE A 40 -15.83 -15.42 8.66
C PHE A 40 -17.32 -15.53 8.31
N LEU A 41 -17.72 -16.47 7.46
CA LEU A 41 -19.13 -16.72 7.15
C LEU A 41 -19.89 -17.37 8.31
N THR A 42 -19.19 -18.09 9.20
CA THR A 42 -19.80 -18.73 10.38
C THR A 42 -20.00 -17.72 11.50
N ASP A 43 -19.02 -16.84 11.72
CA ASP A 43 -19.11 -15.74 12.67
C ASP A 43 -18.55 -14.44 12.07
N PRO A 44 -19.40 -13.64 11.40
CA PRO A 44 -19.00 -12.34 10.88
C PRO A 44 -18.71 -11.32 11.99
N ALA A 45 -19.26 -11.53 13.19
CA ALA A 45 -19.12 -10.57 14.29
C ALA A 45 -17.68 -10.54 14.83
N ILE A 46 -16.89 -11.59 14.61
CA ILE A 46 -15.48 -11.68 15.00
C ILE A 46 -14.62 -10.47 14.57
N ALA A 47 -14.95 -9.81 13.46
CA ALA A 47 -14.22 -8.63 12.98
C ALA A 47 -14.58 -7.33 13.72
N ILE A 48 -15.77 -7.30 14.34
CA ILE A 48 -16.31 -6.14 15.07
C ILE A 48 -16.37 -6.35 16.58
N THR A 49 -16.03 -7.54 17.06
CA THR A 49 -15.96 -7.85 18.49
C THR A 49 -14.58 -7.44 19.05
N PRO A 50 -14.54 -6.72 20.19
CA PRO A 50 -13.29 -6.45 20.89
C PRO A 50 -12.56 -7.74 21.31
N PRO A 51 -11.23 -7.68 21.48
CA PRO A 51 -10.46 -8.81 22.01
C PRO A 51 -10.87 -9.13 23.44
N GLY A 52 -10.96 -10.41 23.77
CA GLY A 52 -11.22 -10.91 25.11
C GLY A 52 -9.96 -10.95 25.99
N SER A 53 -10.14 -11.31 27.26
CA SER A 53 -9.06 -11.36 28.25
C SER A 53 -7.97 -12.39 27.92
N ARG A 54 -8.35 -13.50 27.27
CA ARG A 54 -7.45 -14.59 26.86
C ARG A 54 -7.28 -14.67 25.34
N TYR A 55 -7.35 -13.53 24.66
CA TYR A 55 -7.33 -13.45 23.19
C TYR A 55 -6.19 -14.25 22.50
N MET A 56 -4.95 -14.17 23.00
CA MET A 56 -3.81 -14.89 22.40
C MET A 56 -3.72 -16.37 22.81
N LEU A 57 -4.44 -16.79 23.84
CA LEU A 57 -4.39 -18.15 24.40
C LEU A 57 -5.57 -19.01 23.96
N GLU A 58 -6.78 -18.45 24.00
CA GLU A 58 -8.06 -19.15 23.82
C GLU A 58 -8.91 -18.54 22.70
N ALA A 59 -8.36 -17.62 21.90
CA ALA A 59 -9.10 -16.93 20.83
C ALA A 59 -10.38 -16.25 21.34
N GLU A 60 -10.40 -15.83 22.60
CA GLU A 60 -11.57 -15.21 23.23
C GLU A 60 -11.85 -13.82 22.60
N GLY A 61 -13.09 -13.57 22.18
CA GLY A 61 -13.52 -12.30 21.58
C GLY A 61 -13.17 -12.19 20.09
N GLY A 62 -12.95 -10.98 19.60
CA GLY A 62 -12.67 -10.71 18.19
C GLY A 62 -11.43 -9.86 17.95
N PHE A 63 -11.20 -9.51 16.69
CA PHE A 63 -10.02 -8.78 16.25
C PHE A 63 -10.28 -7.32 15.89
N LEU A 64 -11.33 -6.71 16.44
CA LEU A 64 -11.65 -5.30 16.18
C LEU A 64 -10.47 -4.36 16.46
N HIS A 65 -9.70 -4.62 17.53
CA HIS A 65 -8.52 -3.82 17.88
C HIS A 65 -7.51 -3.74 16.72
N ALA A 66 -7.33 -4.82 15.96
CA ALA A 66 -6.42 -4.87 14.82
C ALA A 66 -6.98 -4.17 13.58
N VAL A 67 -8.30 -4.26 13.35
CA VAL A 67 -9.00 -3.52 12.29
C VAL A 67 -8.85 -2.02 12.54
N VAL A 68 -9.20 -1.56 13.74
CA VAL A 68 -9.12 -0.15 14.12
C VAL A 68 -7.68 0.34 14.14
N GLY A 69 -6.74 -0.45 14.68
CA GLY A 69 -5.32 -0.13 14.63
C GLY A 69 -4.79 0.05 13.21
N SER A 70 -5.24 -0.78 12.26
CA SER A 70 -4.88 -0.61 10.84
C SER A 70 -5.40 0.70 10.26
N VAL A 71 -6.67 1.05 10.52
CA VAL A 71 -7.26 2.30 10.02
C VAL A 71 -6.61 3.53 10.65
N PHE A 72 -6.39 3.52 11.96
CA PHE A 72 -5.79 4.64 12.68
C PHE A 72 -4.30 4.84 12.38
N ILE A 73 -3.60 3.81 11.92
CA ILE A 73 -2.23 3.95 11.45
C ILE A 73 -2.19 4.40 9.98
N VAL A 74 -2.86 3.65 9.10
CA VAL A 74 -2.71 3.82 7.65
C VAL A 74 -3.49 5.02 7.13
N GLY A 75 -4.66 5.33 7.70
CA GLY A 75 -5.47 6.48 7.29
C GLY A 75 -4.73 7.80 7.43
N PRO A 76 -4.31 8.20 8.64
CA PRO A 76 -3.53 9.43 8.86
C PRO A 76 -2.21 9.44 8.09
N ALA A 77 -1.50 8.30 8.02
CA ALA A 77 -0.28 8.20 7.24
C ALA A 77 -0.52 8.51 5.76
N THR A 78 -1.59 7.96 5.18
CA THR A 78 -1.97 8.19 3.79
C THR A 78 -2.28 9.66 3.53
N VAL A 79 -2.97 10.34 4.44
CA VAL A 79 -3.29 11.78 4.30
C VAL A 79 -2.00 12.59 4.27
N VAL A 80 -1.09 12.36 5.22
CA VAL A 80 0.20 13.07 5.29
C VAL A 80 1.03 12.79 4.04
N SER A 81 1.17 11.52 3.65
CA SER A 81 1.92 11.13 2.46
C SER A 81 1.32 11.68 1.19
N ALA A 82 0.00 11.69 1.03
CA ALA A 82 -0.66 12.21 -0.16
C ALA A 82 -0.44 13.72 -0.33
N ILE A 83 -0.51 14.50 0.75
CA ILE A 83 -0.25 15.95 0.72
C ILE A 83 1.20 16.22 0.31
N LEU A 84 2.16 15.56 0.95
CA LEU A 84 3.58 15.72 0.65
C LEU A 84 3.92 15.22 -0.76
N ALA A 85 3.33 14.09 -1.18
CA ALA A 85 3.53 13.49 -2.49
C ALA A 85 2.98 14.37 -3.60
N MET A 86 1.77 14.91 -3.44
CA MET A 86 1.18 15.85 -4.40
C MET A 86 2.03 17.10 -4.55
N SER A 87 2.47 17.68 -3.43
CA SER A 87 3.32 18.87 -3.43
C SER A 87 4.65 18.62 -4.14
N THR A 88 5.26 17.46 -3.87
CA THR A 88 6.50 17.04 -4.51
C THR A 88 6.30 16.81 -6.00
N ALA A 89 5.28 16.05 -6.40
CA ALA A 89 5.00 15.73 -7.80
C ALA A 89 4.67 16.96 -8.64
N ILE A 90 3.96 17.96 -8.09
CA ILE A 90 3.75 19.26 -8.75
C ILE A 90 5.09 19.98 -8.94
N TYR A 91 5.94 20.00 -7.92
CA TYR A 91 7.24 20.66 -8.00
C TYR A 91 8.18 20.02 -9.03
N LEU A 92 8.07 18.70 -9.25
CA LEU A 92 8.86 17.98 -10.26
C LEU A 92 8.40 18.23 -11.71
N GLN A 93 7.29 18.93 -11.93
CA GLN A 93 6.85 19.31 -13.28
C GLN A 93 7.80 20.35 -13.90
N SER A 94 7.85 20.37 -15.23
CA SER A 94 8.74 21.23 -16.04
C SER A 94 8.62 22.73 -15.73
N ASP A 95 7.47 23.17 -15.21
CA ASP A 95 7.20 24.58 -14.94
C ASP A 95 7.91 25.09 -13.67
N TYR A 96 8.30 24.18 -12.78
CA TYR A 96 8.88 24.48 -11.47
C TYR A 96 10.29 23.94 -11.28
N SER A 97 10.65 22.87 -11.98
CA SER A 97 11.95 22.23 -11.83
C SER A 97 12.58 21.88 -13.18
N SER A 98 13.92 21.86 -13.20
CA SER A 98 14.68 21.38 -14.35
C SER A 98 14.54 19.86 -14.49
N GLU A 99 14.48 19.37 -15.72
CA GLU A 99 14.39 17.94 -16.04
C GLU A 99 15.46 17.10 -15.33
N ARG A 100 16.73 17.56 -15.30
CA ARG A 100 17.83 16.87 -14.61
C ARG A 100 17.60 16.69 -13.10
N PHE A 101 17.04 17.70 -12.45
CA PHE A 101 16.72 17.61 -11.02
C PHE A 101 15.53 16.68 -10.80
N ALA A 102 14.50 16.79 -11.64
CA ALA A 102 13.34 15.92 -11.57
C ALA A 102 13.72 14.44 -11.72
N ASP A 103 14.60 14.13 -12.68
CA ASP A 103 15.11 12.78 -12.92
C ASP A 103 15.97 12.26 -11.76
N ALA A 104 16.81 13.12 -11.17
CA ALA A 104 17.59 12.75 -9.98
C ALA A 104 16.67 12.41 -8.79
N VAL A 105 15.66 13.24 -8.50
CA VAL A 105 14.69 12.96 -7.43
C VAL A 105 13.90 11.69 -7.74
N ASN A 106 13.45 11.51 -8.97
CA ASN A 106 12.73 10.31 -9.39
C ASN A 106 13.58 9.04 -9.26
N MET A 107 14.88 9.11 -9.55
CA MET A 107 15.82 8.02 -9.28
C MET A 107 15.87 7.68 -7.79
N PHE A 108 15.99 8.66 -6.89
CA PHE A 108 15.96 8.43 -5.44
C PHE A 108 14.64 7.81 -4.98
N LEU A 109 13.50 8.32 -5.46
CA LEU A 109 12.17 7.79 -5.14
C LEU A 109 12.00 6.34 -5.64
N ASN A 110 12.55 6.00 -6.81
CA ASN A 110 12.55 4.63 -7.33
C ASN A 110 13.41 3.69 -6.47
N VAL A 111 14.58 4.14 -6.01
CA VAL A 111 15.43 3.37 -5.08
C VAL A 111 14.72 3.15 -3.75
N LEU A 112 14.08 4.18 -3.20
CA LEU A 112 13.26 4.09 -1.99
C LEU A 112 12.12 3.09 -2.20
N TRP A 113 11.39 3.18 -3.31
CA TRP A 113 10.31 2.25 -3.60
C TRP A 113 10.78 0.78 -3.72
N GLY A 114 12.00 0.55 -4.22
CA GLY A 114 12.62 -0.77 -4.25
C GLY A 114 13.17 -1.26 -2.91
N THR A 115 13.23 -0.39 -1.89
CA THR A 115 13.78 -0.73 -0.57
C THR A 115 12.81 -1.65 0.19
N PRO A 116 13.30 -2.74 0.82
CA PRO A 116 12.45 -3.63 1.61
C PRO A 116 11.68 -2.88 2.72
N PRO A 117 10.37 -3.11 2.91
CA PRO A 117 9.55 -2.37 3.88
C PRO A 117 10.09 -2.40 5.33
N ILE A 118 10.73 -3.51 5.71
CA ILE A 118 11.34 -3.66 7.04
C ILE A 118 12.39 -2.57 7.36
N VAL A 119 13.08 -2.05 6.35
CA VAL A 119 14.10 -1.01 6.52
C VAL A 119 13.48 0.28 7.03
N TYR A 120 12.29 0.64 6.55
CA TYR A 120 11.55 1.80 7.04
C TYR A 120 11.16 1.66 8.52
N GLY A 121 10.71 0.45 8.91
CA GLY A 121 10.38 0.15 10.30
C GLY A 121 11.58 0.25 11.24
N VAL A 122 12.73 -0.30 10.84
CA VAL A 122 13.98 -0.23 11.62
C VAL A 122 14.53 1.20 11.69
N PHE A 123 14.41 1.97 10.61
CA PHE A 123 14.80 3.39 10.60
C PHE A 123 14.02 4.18 11.64
N VAL A 124 12.68 4.05 11.65
CA VAL A 124 11.86 4.73 12.65
C VAL A 124 12.11 4.20 14.05
N LEU A 125 12.31 2.89 14.23
CA LEU A 125 12.70 2.33 15.53
C LEU A 125 13.99 2.97 16.07
N THR A 126 14.98 3.23 15.21
CA THR A 126 16.23 3.87 15.61
C THR A 126 15.99 5.29 16.11
N ILE A 127 15.07 6.04 15.48
CA ILE A 127 14.64 7.36 15.96
C ILE A 127 13.97 7.26 17.33
N ILE A 128 13.05 6.30 17.51
CA ILE A 128 12.36 6.06 18.80
C ILE A 128 13.38 5.85 19.92
N ILE A 129 14.38 4.99 19.67
CA ILE A 129 15.44 4.68 20.63
C ILE A 129 16.29 5.92 20.93
N ALA A 130 16.69 6.67 19.90
CA ALA A 130 17.54 7.85 20.04
C ALA A 130 16.90 8.95 20.92
N ILE A 131 15.58 9.09 20.86
CA ILE A 131 14.83 10.07 21.68
C ILE A 131 14.30 9.49 23.00
N GLY A 132 14.58 8.22 23.30
CA GLY A 132 14.10 7.54 24.51
C GLY A 132 12.58 7.35 24.57
N ALA A 133 11.90 7.34 23.41
CA ALA A 133 10.46 7.14 23.34
C ALA A 133 10.09 5.65 23.36
N ARG A 134 8.79 5.38 23.52
CA ARG A 134 8.21 4.03 23.39
C ARG A 134 7.54 3.88 22.03
N THR A 135 7.50 2.64 21.53
CA THR A 135 6.71 2.28 20.36
C THR A 135 5.23 2.57 20.60
N SER A 136 4.57 3.14 19.61
CA SER A 136 3.18 3.60 19.72
C SER A 136 2.52 3.74 18.35
N LEU A 137 1.20 3.90 18.36
CA LEU A 137 0.38 4.19 17.18
C LEU A 137 0.97 5.35 16.36
N PHE A 138 1.41 6.42 17.01
CA PHE A 138 2.04 7.57 16.36
C PHE A 138 3.28 7.19 15.56
N PHE A 139 4.19 6.39 16.12
CA PHE A 139 5.36 5.92 15.38
C PHE A 139 5.01 4.93 14.27
N GLY A 140 3.91 4.17 14.44
CA GLY A 140 3.31 3.40 13.35
C GLY A 140 2.87 4.29 12.19
N ILE A 141 2.19 5.41 12.45
CA ILE A 141 1.78 6.40 11.44
C ILE A 141 3.01 6.95 10.73
N VAL A 142 4.03 7.38 11.47
CA VAL A 142 5.26 7.95 10.89
C VAL A 142 5.96 6.94 9.97
N ALA A 143 6.09 5.68 10.40
CA ALA A 143 6.73 4.65 9.60
C ALA A 143 5.98 4.37 8.29
N ILE A 144 4.65 4.21 8.36
CA ILE A 144 3.83 4.00 7.16
C ILE A 144 3.84 5.25 6.27
N ALA A 145 3.85 6.46 6.82
CA ALA A 145 3.86 7.68 6.03
C ALA A 145 5.14 7.78 5.17
N ILE A 146 6.30 7.48 5.77
CA ILE A 146 7.60 7.45 5.06
C ILE A 146 7.60 6.35 3.99
N PHE A 147 7.02 5.18 4.29
CA PHE A 147 6.92 4.07 3.34
C PHE A 147 5.99 4.38 2.16
N GLN A 148 4.84 5.02 2.39
CA GLN A 148 3.86 5.36 1.37
C GLN A 148 4.30 6.52 0.48
N TYR A 149 5.06 7.47 1.02
CA TYR A 149 5.48 8.68 0.33
C TYR A 149 6.12 8.43 -1.05
N PRO A 150 7.20 7.63 -1.19
CA PRO A 150 7.85 7.44 -2.49
C PRO A 150 6.92 6.74 -3.50
N ILE A 151 6.04 5.86 -3.02
CA ILE A 151 5.06 5.16 -3.85
C ILE A 151 4.08 6.18 -4.43
N MET A 152 3.43 6.97 -3.58
CA MET A 152 2.43 7.95 -4.01
C MET A 152 3.04 9.02 -4.91
N THR A 153 4.23 9.55 -4.57
CA THR A 153 4.89 10.58 -5.37
C THR A 153 5.15 10.10 -6.79
N ARG A 154 5.63 8.86 -6.97
CA ARG A 154 5.90 8.30 -8.31
C ARG A 154 4.63 8.10 -9.13
N TYR A 155 3.55 7.59 -8.52
CA TYR A 155 2.28 7.46 -9.24
C TYR A 155 1.67 8.81 -9.62
N ILE A 156 1.75 9.81 -8.74
CA ILE A 156 1.21 11.15 -8.98
C ILE A 156 2.06 11.87 -10.04
N ASP A 157 3.39 11.79 -9.99
CA ASP A 157 4.28 12.37 -11.01
C ASP A 157 4.00 11.78 -12.40
N GLU A 158 3.87 10.46 -12.50
CA GLU A 158 3.51 9.78 -13.75
C GLU A 158 2.12 10.23 -14.26
N ALA A 159 1.15 10.35 -13.36
CA ALA A 159 -0.19 10.82 -13.71
C ALA A 159 -0.17 12.26 -14.25
N LEU A 160 0.57 13.16 -13.62
CA LEU A 160 0.71 14.55 -14.06
C LEU A 160 1.44 14.64 -15.41
N ARG A 161 2.51 13.86 -15.62
CA ARG A 161 3.25 13.80 -16.89
C ARG A 161 2.41 13.19 -18.02
N SER A 162 1.47 12.30 -17.71
CA SER A 162 0.56 11.70 -18.69
C SER A 162 -0.60 12.62 -19.12
N ALA A 163 -0.80 13.75 -18.44
CA ALA A 163 -1.85 14.69 -18.80
C ALA A 163 -1.53 15.39 -20.14
N PRO A 164 -2.53 15.67 -20.99
CA PRO A 164 -2.29 16.34 -22.27
C PRO A 164 -1.65 17.72 -22.09
N ASP A 165 -0.56 17.98 -22.82
CA ASP A 165 0.12 19.29 -22.78
C ASP A 165 -0.78 20.44 -23.21
N THR A 166 -1.81 20.15 -24.02
CA THR A 166 -2.83 21.12 -24.44
C THR A 166 -3.54 21.80 -23.26
N VAL A 167 -3.64 21.13 -22.09
CA VAL A 167 -4.23 21.74 -20.88
C VAL A 167 -3.33 22.86 -20.35
N LYS A 168 -2.01 22.65 -20.34
CA LYS A 168 -1.03 23.67 -19.93
C LYS A 168 -0.98 24.80 -20.94
N GLU A 169 -0.87 24.48 -22.23
CA GLU A 169 -0.82 25.46 -23.32
C GLU A 169 -2.08 26.35 -23.35
N ALA A 170 -3.27 25.75 -23.21
CA ALA A 170 -4.52 26.51 -23.16
C ALA A 170 -4.58 27.42 -21.92
N THR A 171 -4.11 26.94 -20.76
CA THR A 171 -4.09 27.75 -19.53
C THR A 171 -3.16 28.96 -19.69
N TYR A 172 -1.97 28.76 -20.26
CA TYR A 172 -1.05 29.86 -20.55
C TYR A 172 -1.58 30.80 -21.65
N GLY A 173 -2.26 30.28 -22.67
CA GLY A 173 -2.90 31.07 -23.72
C GLY A 173 -3.99 32.02 -23.21
N LEU A 174 -4.61 31.69 -22.07
CA LEU A 174 -5.57 32.55 -21.37
C LEU A 174 -4.90 33.53 -20.39
N GLY A 175 -3.57 33.58 -20.34
CA GLY A 175 -2.82 34.43 -19.41
C GLY A 175 -2.69 33.86 -17.99
N GLY A 176 -2.95 32.56 -17.81
CA GLY A 176 -2.86 31.89 -16.52
C GLY A 176 -1.43 31.79 -15.98
N THR A 177 -1.32 31.71 -14.65
CA THR A 177 -0.08 31.53 -13.91
C THR A 177 0.40 30.07 -13.93
N ARG A 178 1.66 29.82 -13.54
CA ARG A 178 2.19 28.45 -13.40
C ARG A 178 1.40 27.59 -12.41
N LEU A 179 0.87 28.21 -11.36
CA LEU A 179 0.06 27.50 -10.36
C LEU A 179 -1.29 27.10 -10.96
N GLU A 180 -1.93 27.98 -11.71
CA GLU A 180 -3.19 27.67 -12.40
C GLU A 180 -3.00 26.56 -13.42
N ALA A 181 -1.90 26.58 -14.19
CA ALA A 181 -1.55 25.50 -15.13
C ALA A 181 -1.35 24.16 -14.41
N ALA A 182 -0.63 24.14 -13.28
CA ALA A 182 -0.44 22.93 -12.48
C ALA A 182 -1.75 22.41 -11.88
N LEU A 183 -2.61 23.31 -11.38
CA LEU A 183 -3.92 22.93 -10.83
C LEU A 183 -4.86 22.37 -11.91
N MET A 184 -4.87 22.96 -13.11
CA MET A 184 -5.66 22.43 -14.23
C MET A 184 -5.13 21.09 -14.73
N THR A 185 -3.80 20.94 -14.78
CA THR A 185 -3.15 19.66 -15.11
C THR A 185 -3.46 18.59 -14.07
N ALA A 186 -3.42 18.93 -12.78
CA ALA A 186 -3.81 18.02 -11.69
C ALA A 186 -5.29 17.63 -11.77
N ARG A 187 -6.17 18.57 -12.14
CA ARG A 187 -7.60 18.28 -12.37
C ARG A 187 -7.81 17.34 -13.55
N ALA A 188 -7.06 17.53 -14.63
CA ALA A 188 -7.05 16.58 -15.73
C ALA A 188 -6.59 15.22 -15.17
N ALA A 189 -5.38 15.12 -14.63
CA ALA A 189 -4.77 13.88 -14.12
C ALA A 189 -5.45 13.24 -12.90
N LEU A 190 -6.57 13.80 -12.39
CA LEU A 190 -7.18 13.42 -11.11
C LEU A 190 -7.43 11.91 -10.97
N PRO A 191 -7.91 11.17 -11.99
CA PRO A 191 -8.11 9.73 -11.86
C PRO A 191 -6.81 8.95 -11.64
N GLY A 192 -5.70 9.37 -12.26
CA GLY A 192 -4.38 8.79 -12.03
C GLY A 192 -3.82 9.13 -10.65
N ILE A 193 -4.03 10.37 -10.19
CA ILE A 193 -3.65 10.82 -8.84
C ILE A 193 -4.39 10.01 -7.78
N VAL A 194 -5.71 9.87 -7.92
CA VAL A 194 -6.55 9.08 -7.01
C VAL A 194 -6.14 7.60 -7.03
N ALA A 195 -5.87 7.05 -8.23
CA ALA A 195 -5.37 5.69 -8.34
C ALA A 195 -4.04 5.49 -7.60
N GLY A 196 -3.12 6.46 -7.68
CA GLY A 196 -1.85 6.48 -6.93
C GLY A 196 -2.02 6.52 -5.42
N ILE A 197 -2.93 7.36 -4.92
CA ILE A 197 -3.26 7.43 -3.48
C ILE A 197 -3.86 6.09 -3.00
N ILE A 198 -4.77 5.50 -3.76
CA ILE A 198 -5.35 4.19 -3.44
C ILE A 198 -4.26 3.10 -3.43
N MET A 199 -3.32 3.12 -4.38
CA MET A 199 -2.21 2.16 -4.40
C MET A 199 -1.30 2.30 -3.18
N GLY A 200 -0.99 3.53 -2.76
CA GLY A 200 -0.25 3.80 -1.54
C GLY A 200 -0.99 3.31 -0.28
N PHE A 201 -2.29 3.59 -0.19
CA PHE A 201 -3.15 3.11 0.90
C PHE A 201 -3.19 1.57 0.95
N ALA A 202 -3.43 0.92 -0.19
CA ALA A 202 -3.48 -0.54 -0.31
C ALA A 202 -2.14 -1.20 0.09
N ARG A 203 -1.01 -0.56 -0.25
CA ARG A 203 0.31 -1.01 0.20
C ARG A 203 0.49 -0.85 1.70
N GLY A 204 0.06 0.26 2.29
CA GLY A 204 0.16 0.51 3.73
C GLY A 204 -0.70 -0.44 4.57
N ILE A 205 -1.96 -0.67 4.19
CA ILE A 205 -2.88 -1.55 4.93
C ILE A 205 -2.49 -3.02 4.90
N GLY A 206 -1.84 -3.45 3.81
CA GLY A 206 -1.35 -4.81 3.64
C GLY A 206 0.04 -5.07 4.23
N ASP A 207 0.75 -4.05 4.71
CA ASP A 207 2.13 -4.20 5.18
C ASP A 207 2.23 -4.50 6.67
N ALA A 208 2.95 -5.58 7.00
CA ALA A 208 3.27 -5.95 8.40
C ALA A 208 4.63 -5.42 8.83
N ALA A 209 5.61 -5.43 7.93
CA ALA A 209 7.02 -5.29 8.27
C ALA A 209 7.39 -3.87 8.75
N THR A 210 6.79 -2.84 8.14
CA THR A 210 7.07 -1.43 8.46
C THR A 210 6.62 -1.08 9.89
N VAL A 211 5.52 -1.67 10.35
CA VAL A 211 4.91 -1.36 11.67
C VAL A 211 5.29 -2.34 12.77
N LEU A 212 5.91 -3.45 12.41
CA LEU A 212 6.25 -4.57 13.29
C LEU A 212 7.00 -4.13 14.55
N PHE A 213 7.89 -3.14 14.42
CA PHE A 213 8.73 -2.65 15.50
C PHE A 213 8.39 -1.22 15.96
N THR A 214 7.34 -0.60 15.41
CA THR A 214 7.06 0.82 15.66
C THR A 214 5.71 1.03 16.34
N ALA A 215 4.70 0.22 16.02
CA ALA A 215 3.33 0.39 16.53
C ALA A 215 3.11 -0.14 17.96
N GLY A 216 3.97 -1.04 18.44
CA GLY A 216 4.00 -1.49 19.84
C GLY A 216 3.33 -2.82 20.17
N ARG A 217 2.52 -3.41 19.27
CA ARG A 217 1.84 -4.71 19.45
C ARG A 217 0.99 -4.81 20.73
N SER A 218 -0.24 -4.33 20.67
CA SER A 218 -1.21 -4.38 21.77
C SER A 218 -2.41 -5.25 21.43
N THR A 219 -2.93 -5.99 22.43
CA THR A 219 -4.22 -6.68 22.36
C THR A 219 -5.36 -5.84 22.94
N ASN A 220 -5.11 -4.59 23.33
CA ASN A 220 -6.13 -3.67 23.81
C ASN A 220 -6.60 -2.77 22.67
N MET A 221 -7.79 -2.19 22.84
CA MET A 221 -8.29 -1.17 21.92
C MET A 221 -7.36 0.07 21.96
N PRO A 222 -6.99 0.65 20.81
CA PRO A 222 -6.18 1.86 20.80
C PRO A 222 -6.94 3.04 21.41
N SER A 223 -6.49 3.52 22.56
CA SER A 223 -7.11 4.63 23.31
C SER A 223 -6.52 6.01 22.97
N GLY A 224 -5.26 6.06 22.56
CA GLY A 224 -4.55 7.30 22.27
C GLY A 224 -3.40 7.13 21.27
N PRO A 225 -2.85 8.24 20.75
CA PRO A 225 -1.80 8.21 19.73
C PRO A 225 -0.47 7.66 20.25
N PHE A 226 -0.23 7.73 21.57
CA PHE A 226 1.00 7.23 22.18
C PHE A 226 0.86 5.84 22.82
N ASP A 227 -0.31 5.22 22.66
CA ASP A 227 -0.53 3.85 23.11
C ASP A 227 -0.08 2.85 22.03
N GLY A 228 0.22 1.63 22.46
CA GLY A 228 0.52 0.53 21.53
C GLY A 228 -0.72 0.13 20.73
N ALA A 229 -0.54 -0.13 19.45
CA ALA A 229 -1.56 -0.64 18.55
C ALA A 229 -1.02 -1.80 17.72
N THR A 230 -1.94 -2.63 17.22
CA THR A 230 -1.64 -3.75 16.32
C THR A 230 -2.39 -3.54 15.02
N THR A 231 -1.74 -3.81 13.90
CA THR A 231 -2.41 -3.82 12.58
C THR A 231 -2.83 -5.25 12.23
N LEU A 232 -3.79 -5.39 11.32
CA LEU A 232 -4.27 -6.68 10.84
C LEU A 232 -3.13 -7.57 10.33
N PRO A 233 -2.20 -7.09 9.48
CA PRO A 233 -1.07 -7.92 9.03
C PRO A 233 -0.18 -8.43 10.17
N VAL A 234 0.09 -7.59 11.17
CA VAL A 234 0.91 -7.98 12.33
C VAL A 234 0.19 -9.02 13.19
N MET A 235 -1.10 -8.83 13.45
CA MET A 235 -1.92 -9.82 14.14
C MET A 235 -1.94 -11.17 13.40
N ILE A 236 -2.14 -11.15 12.08
CA ILE A 236 -2.14 -12.37 11.25
C ILE A 236 -0.80 -13.09 11.41
N PHE A 237 0.32 -12.37 11.34
CA PHE A 237 1.65 -12.94 11.53
C PHE A 237 1.81 -13.59 12.91
N ASP A 238 1.48 -12.87 13.98
CA ASP A 238 1.63 -13.36 15.35
C ASP A 238 0.73 -14.58 15.62
N GLN A 239 -0.53 -14.55 15.15
CA GLN A 239 -1.48 -15.64 15.39
C GLN A 239 -1.29 -16.86 14.48
N ALA A 240 -0.78 -16.68 13.25
CA ALA A 240 -0.47 -17.79 12.36
C ALA A 240 0.62 -18.71 12.93
N MET A 241 1.50 -18.16 13.77
CA MET A 241 2.56 -18.91 14.49
C MET A 241 2.06 -19.58 15.78
N SER A 242 0.82 -19.36 16.20
CA SER A 242 0.27 -19.97 17.42
C SER A 242 0.12 -21.49 17.28
N PHE A 243 0.36 -22.22 18.37
CA PHE A 243 0.11 -23.66 18.44
C PHE A 243 -1.40 -23.98 18.59
N ASN A 244 -2.21 -23.03 19.06
CA ASN A 244 -3.66 -23.21 19.19
C ASN A 244 -4.35 -23.09 17.82
N ALA A 245 -5.15 -24.11 17.45
CA ALA A 245 -5.90 -24.14 16.20
C ALA A 245 -6.99 -23.05 16.11
N GLU A 246 -7.62 -22.69 17.22
CA GLU A 246 -8.64 -21.65 17.28
C GLU A 246 -8.03 -20.27 17.06
N VAL A 247 -6.89 -19.98 17.68
CA VAL A 247 -6.15 -18.72 17.44
C VAL A 247 -5.69 -18.61 15.98
N ARG A 248 -5.24 -19.72 15.38
CA ARG A 248 -4.92 -19.74 13.93
C ARG A 248 -6.16 -19.50 13.06
N SER A 249 -7.35 -19.91 13.51
CA SER A 249 -8.60 -19.67 12.76
C SER A 249 -8.94 -18.18 12.67
N HIS A 250 -8.67 -17.40 13.73
CA HIS A 250 -8.79 -15.94 13.72
C HIS A 250 -7.82 -15.31 12.71
N ALA A 251 -6.59 -15.81 12.62
CA ALA A 251 -5.62 -15.37 11.62
C ALA A 251 -6.13 -15.60 10.19
N TYR A 252 -6.75 -16.76 9.92
CA TYR A 252 -7.35 -17.03 8.61
C TYR A 252 -8.52 -16.08 8.31
N ALA A 253 -9.40 -15.82 9.27
CA ALA A 253 -10.52 -14.88 9.10
C ALA A 253 -10.03 -13.45 8.82
N ALA A 254 -9.05 -12.97 9.59
CA ALA A 254 -8.44 -11.66 9.39
C ALA A 254 -7.74 -11.57 8.02
N ALA A 255 -7.01 -12.62 7.61
CA ALA A 255 -6.35 -12.68 6.31
C ALA A 255 -7.34 -12.67 5.14
N PHE A 256 -8.50 -13.34 5.28
CA PHE A 256 -9.58 -13.26 4.30
C PHE A 256 -10.07 -11.83 4.09
N ILE A 257 -10.40 -11.12 5.17
CA ILE A 257 -10.85 -9.72 5.10
C ILE A 257 -9.79 -8.85 4.45
N LEU A 258 -8.53 -8.98 4.89
CA LEU A 258 -7.43 -8.18 4.37
C LEU A 258 -7.22 -8.39 2.86
N ILE A 259 -7.25 -9.65 2.39
CA ILE A 259 -7.14 -9.97 0.96
C ILE A 259 -8.29 -9.35 0.17
N VAL A 260 -9.53 -9.51 0.64
CA VAL A 260 -10.71 -8.96 -0.04
C VAL A 260 -10.62 -7.44 -0.16
N VAL A 261 -10.24 -6.75 0.94
CA VAL A 261 -10.07 -5.30 0.96
C VAL A 261 -8.96 -4.85 0.01
N VAL A 262 -7.77 -5.46 0.09
CA VAL A 262 -6.61 -5.07 -0.72
C VAL A 262 -6.89 -5.32 -2.21
N LEU A 263 -7.46 -6.47 -2.58
CA LEU A 263 -7.82 -6.76 -3.97
C LEU A 263 -8.91 -5.82 -4.48
N GLY A 264 -9.90 -5.49 -3.65
CA GLY A 264 -10.93 -4.51 -3.97
C GLY A 264 -10.33 -3.13 -4.26
N LEU A 265 -9.43 -2.66 -3.41
CA LEU A 265 -8.72 -1.38 -3.60
C LEU A 265 -7.87 -1.37 -4.88
N ILE A 266 -7.12 -2.44 -5.14
CA ILE A 266 -6.30 -2.57 -6.36
C ILE A 266 -7.19 -2.56 -7.60
N LEU A 267 -8.34 -3.27 -7.57
CA LEU A 267 -9.27 -3.29 -8.69
C LEU A 267 -9.86 -1.90 -8.95
N VAL A 268 -10.32 -1.21 -7.91
CA VAL A 268 -10.85 0.16 -8.01
C VAL A 268 -9.79 1.10 -8.57
N SER A 269 -8.56 1.05 -8.05
CA SER A 269 -7.45 1.87 -8.55
C SER A 269 -7.19 1.65 -10.05
N LYS A 270 -7.14 0.38 -10.49
CA LYS A 270 -6.95 0.04 -11.92
C LYS A 270 -8.11 0.50 -12.80
N LEU A 271 -9.35 0.41 -12.32
CA LEU A 271 -10.52 0.88 -13.07
C LEU A 271 -10.52 2.40 -13.21
N LEU A 272 -10.10 3.14 -12.18
CA LEU A 272 -9.97 4.60 -12.23
C LEU A 272 -8.86 5.03 -13.18
N ALA A 273 -7.68 4.40 -13.10
CA ALA A 273 -6.57 4.67 -14.01
C ALA A 273 -6.91 4.30 -15.48
N GLY A 274 -7.56 3.15 -15.70
CA GLY A 274 -7.92 2.66 -17.03
C GLY A 274 -9.03 3.44 -17.73
N ARG A 275 -9.89 4.16 -16.99
CA ARG A 275 -10.82 5.13 -17.61
C ARG A 275 -10.07 6.31 -18.21
N TYR A 276 -8.93 6.70 -17.65
CA TYR A 276 -8.16 7.86 -18.08
C TYR A 276 -7.39 7.64 -19.39
N ALA A 277 -6.84 6.43 -19.58
CA ALA A 277 -6.16 6.04 -20.83
C ALA A 277 -7.06 6.17 -22.08
N ARG A 278 -8.39 6.22 -21.92
CA ARG A 278 -9.35 6.37 -23.02
C ARG A 278 -9.67 7.82 -23.39
N PHE A 279 -9.34 8.78 -22.52
CA PHE A 279 -9.64 10.21 -22.72
C PHE A 279 -8.41 11.05 -23.08
N ALA A 280 -7.20 10.45 -23.09
CA ALA A 280 -6.03 11.06 -23.69
C ALA A 280 -6.17 11.02 -25.23
N PRO A 281 -6.27 12.18 -25.92
CA PRO A 281 -6.21 12.22 -27.37
C PRO A 281 -4.75 11.88 -27.76
N GLY A 282 -4.51 10.64 -28.15
CA GLY A 282 -3.15 10.14 -28.44
C GLY A 282 -2.94 8.65 -28.20
N GLY A 283 -3.90 7.93 -27.60
CA GLY A 283 -3.90 6.47 -27.52
C GLY A 283 -4.18 5.82 -28.88
N SER A 284 -3.33 6.06 -29.88
CA SER A 284 -3.35 5.29 -31.11
C SER A 284 -2.91 3.86 -30.80
N HIS A 285 -3.71 2.92 -31.28
CA HIS A 285 -3.32 1.56 -31.59
C HIS A 285 -1.83 1.44 -32.00
N SER A 286 -1.07 0.68 -31.22
CA SER A 286 0.05 -0.13 -31.68
C SER A 286 0.20 -1.33 -30.76
#